data_AF-A0A2H3HS52-F1
#
_entry.id   AF-A0A2H3HS52-F1
#
_cell.length_a   1.000
_cell.length_b   1.000
_cell.length_c   1.000
_cell.angle_alpha   90.00
_cell.angle_beta   90.00
_cell.angle_gamma   90.00
#
_symmetry.space_group_name_H-M   'P 1'
#
loop_
_entity.id
_entity.type
_entity.pdbx_description
1 polymer ?
#
loop_
_entity_poly.entity_id
_entity_poly.type
_entity_poly.pdbx_seq_one_letter_code
_entity_poly.pdbx_strand_id
1 'polypeptide(L)'
;MSRQIAFQASRLASRTIRSSTPICRSSFRIAPAITHLSIRSTLSQKCFSTTVSIKRGIMPDTENPAKPLNEAEEIHQNAVVADITEQEYHDLADEYLDNVVGKFEELQDQREDIDVDFSAGVLSISWPDKGTYIINKQPPNKQIWLSSPISGPKRYDWCLVGEGQNEKEGTAVGDWIYVRDGSSLNQVFSEELGVDIDVPSEE
;
A
#
# COMPACT_ATOMS: atom_id res chain seq x y z
N MET A 1 -50.45 -22.40 64.32
CA MET A 1 -49.56 -21.23 64.48
C MET A 1 -49.23 -20.72 63.09
N SER A 2 -49.64 -19.48 62.83
CA SER A 2 -49.74 -18.84 61.51
C SER A 2 -48.43 -18.13 61.16
N ARG A 3 -47.94 -18.24 59.92
CA ARG A 3 -47.15 -17.17 59.27
C ARG A 3 -47.52 -17.08 57.79
N GLN A 4 -47.91 -15.86 57.43
CA GLN A 4 -48.60 -15.43 56.22
C GLN A 4 -47.64 -15.23 55.04
N ILE A 5 -48.19 -15.49 53.85
CA ILE A 5 -47.75 -14.99 52.55
C ILE A 5 -48.18 -13.52 52.43
N ALA A 6 -47.31 -12.65 51.95
CA ALA A 6 -47.66 -11.27 51.58
C ALA A 6 -47.22 -10.99 50.14
N PHE A 7 -48.22 -10.86 49.26
CA PHE A 7 -48.12 -10.14 48.00
C PHE A 7 -48.44 -8.67 48.27
N GLN A 8 -47.67 -7.73 47.69
CA GLN A 8 -48.21 -6.40 47.39
C GLN A 8 -47.47 -5.70 46.25
N ALA A 9 -48.24 -4.92 45.51
CA ALA A 9 -48.04 -4.48 44.14
C ALA A 9 -47.60 -3.01 44.02
N SER A 10 -47.02 -2.69 42.85
CA SER A 10 -47.15 -1.47 42.04
C SER A 10 -46.98 -0.09 42.67
N ARG A 11 -46.12 0.75 42.04
CA ARG A 11 -46.51 2.10 41.60
C ARG A 11 -45.57 2.69 40.54
N LEU A 12 -46.22 3.20 39.49
CA LEU A 12 -45.71 3.97 38.36
C LEU A 12 -45.10 5.31 38.79
N ALA A 13 -44.05 5.74 38.10
CA ALA A 13 -43.66 7.15 38.05
C ALA A 13 -43.40 7.55 36.59
N SER A 14 -44.32 8.35 36.05
CA SER A 14 -44.20 9.08 34.78
C SER A 14 -43.81 10.53 35.05
N ARG A 15 -43.37 11.24 33.98
CA ARG A 15 -43.15 12.70 33.81
C ARG A 15 -41.68 13.14 33.95
N THR A 16 -41.10 14.02 33.11
CA THR A 16 -41.64 14.96 32.12
C THR A 16 -40.53 15.40 31.16
N ILE A 17 -40.91 15.71 29.91
CA ILE A 17 -40.14 16.47 28.91
C ILE A 17 -39.97 17.91 29.39
N ARG A 18 -38.78 18.50 29.24
CA ARG A 18 -38.58 19.97 29.27
C ARG A 18 -38.05 20.45 27.93
N SER A 19 -38.94 21.11 27.18
CA SER A 19 -38.58 22.07 26.13
C SER A 19 -38.93 23.46 26.67
N SER A 20 -38.04 24.44 26.50
CA SER A 20 -38.41 25.86 26.43
C SER A 20 -37.27 26.70 25.88
N THR A 21 -37.51 27.30 24.72
CA THR A 21 -36.85 28.47 24.15
C THR A 21 -37.03 29.72 25.02
N PRO A 22 -36.23 30.77 24.81
CA PRO A 22 -36.88 32.03 24.43
C PRO A 22 -36.22 32.79 23.26
N ILE A 23 -37.07 33.64 22.69
CA ILE A 23 -36.95 34.48 21.50
C ILE A 23 -36.18 35.79 21.76
N CYS A 24 -35.29 36.11 20.80
CA CYS A 24 -34.99 37.40 20.15
C CYS A 24 -34.98 38.73 20.95
N ARG A 25 -33.85 39.47 20.85
CA ARG A 25 -33.86 40.93 20.65
C ARG A 25 -32.74 41.38 19.70
N SER A 26 -33.19 42.15 18.72
CA SER A 26 -32.48 42.85 17.64
C SER A 26 -31.54 43.95 18.13
N SER A 27 -30.47 44.20 17.37
CA SER A 27 -29.96 45.55 17.12
C SER A 27 -29.23 45.62 15.77
N PHE A 28 -29.82 46.42 14.89
CA PHE A 28 -29.39 46.80 13.54
C PHE A 28 -28.04 47.53 13.52
N ARG A 29 -27.18 47.23 12.54
CA ARG A 29 -26.25 48.21 11.93
C ARG A 29 -26.08 47.97 10.42
N ILE A 30 -26.84 48.78 9.70
CA ILE A 30 -26.61 49.47 8.41
C ILE A 30 -25.30 49.10 7.67
N ALA A 31 -25.46 48.63 6.44
CA ALA A 31 -24.42 48.55 5.41
C ALA A 31 -24.06 49.92 4.82
N PRO A 32 -22.86 50.06 4.25
CA PRO A 32 -22.68 50.82 3.03
C PRO A 32 -22.21 49.92 1.88
N ALA A 33 -22.71 50.28 0.71
CA ALA A 33 -22.47 49.63 -0.56
C ALA A 33 -21.27 50.26 -1.32
N ILE A 34 -20.81 49.51 -2.32
CA ILE A 34 -20.07 49.93 -3.53
C ILE A 34 -18.56 50.22 -3.34
N THR A 35 -17.72 49.34 -3.89
CA THR A 35 -16.98 49.63 -5.14
C THR A 35 -16.22 48.39 -5.61
N HIS A 36 -16.49 48.01 -6.86
CA HIS A 36 -15.86 46.94 -7.60
C HIS A 36 -14.48 47.42 -8.08
N LEU A 37 -13.41 46.95 -7.45
CA LEU A 37 -12.05 47.09 -7.98
C LEU A 37 -11.52 45.69 -8.27
N SER A 38 -11.74 45.23 -9.51
CA SER A 38 -11.00 44.11 -10.08
C SER A 38 -9.54 44.51 -10.19
N ILE A 39 -8.74 44.14 -9.20
CA ILE A 39 -7.29 44.10 -9.35
C ILE A 39 -7.00 42.82 -10.13
N ARG A 40 -6.88 42.96 -11.46
CA ARG A 40 -6.21 41.96 -12.30
C ARG A 40 -4.76 41.89 -11.82
N SER A 41 -4.44 40.88 -11.01
CA SER A 41 -3.05 40.48 -10.83
C SER A 41 -2.58 39.88 -12.16
N THR A 42 -1.81 40.66 -12.91
CA THR A 42 -0.96 40.13 -13.96
C THR A 42 0.12 39.29 -13.29
N LEU A 43 -0.22 38.03 -12.99
CA LEU A 43 0.78 37.01 -12.66
C LEU A 43 1.67 36.86 -13.88
N SER A 44 2.80 37.55 -13.80
CA SER A 44 3.98 37.35 -14.63
C SER A 44 4.26 35.85 -14.69
N GLN A 45 3.91 35.24 -15.82
CA GLN A 45 4.32 33.90 -16.18
C GLN A 45 5.85 33.92 -16.24
N LYS A 46 6.50 33.51 -15.15
CA LYS A 46 7.92 33.17 -15.16
C LYS A 46 8.03 31.70 -15.54
N CYS A 47 8.05 31.47 -16.85
CA CYS A 47 8.38 30.20 -17.46
C CYS A 47 9.88 29.96 -17.23
N PHE A 48 10.23 29.20 -16.20
CA PHE A 48 11.58 28.64 -16.11
C PHE A 48 11.58 27.33 -16.90
N SER A 49 11.77 27.44 -18.21
CA SER A 49 12.05 26.31 -19.09
C SER A 49 13.48 26.45 -19.58
N THR A 50 14.39 25.68 -18.99
CA THR A 50 15.74 25.45 -19.53
C THR A 50 15.70 24.18 -20.37
N THR A 51 14.96 24.21 -21.48
CA THR A 51 15.15 23.19 -22.51
C THR A 51 16.28 23.65 -23.42
N VAL A 52 17.37 22.89 -23.44
CA VAL A 52 18.44 23.06 -24.41
C VAL A 52 17.83 22.85 -25.80
N SER A 53 17.83 23.90 -26.63
CA SER A 53 17.42 23.79 -28.02
C SER A 53 18.43 22.91 -28.77
N ILE A 54 18.14 21.62 -28.87
CA ILE A 54 18.87 20.71 -29.75
C ILE A 54 18.55 21.15 -31.18
N LYS A 55 19.46 21.91 -31.78
CA LYS A 55 19.42 22.18 -33.22
C LYS A 55 19.53 20.84 -33.94
N ARG A 56 18.42 20.34 -34.50
CA ARG A 56 18.45 19.29 -35.53
C ARG A 56 19.10 19.88 -36.79
N GLY A 57 20.41 19.94 -36.79
CA GLY A 57 21.20 20.17 -38.01
C GLY A 57 21.30 18.84 -38.75
N ILE A 58 20.85 18.82 -40.00
CA ILE A 58 21.04 17.70 -40.92
C ILE A 58 22.49 17.77 -41.38
N MET A 59 23.40 17.12 -40.65
CA MET A 59 24.78 16.93 -41.12
C MET A 59 24.80 15.75 -42.11
N PRO A 60 25.40 15.90 -43.30
CA PRO A 60 25.33 14.89 -44.36
C PRO A 60 26.09 13.59 -44.07
N ASP A 61 26.86 13.51 -42.96
CA ASP A 61 27.70 12.36 -42.64
C ASP A 61 27.37 11.70 -41.28
N THR A 62 26.18 11.95 -40.70
CA THR A 62 25.72 11.24 -39.48
C THR A 62 24.76 10.12 -39.86
N GLU A 63 25.32 9.03 -40.39
CA GLU A 63 24.59 7.79 -40.57
C GLU A 63 24.43 7.14 -39.18
N ASN A 64 23.18 7.08 -38.71
CA ASN A 64 22.72 6.50 -37.43
C ASN A 64 22.67 7.48 -36.23
N PRO A 65 21.55 8.21 -36.02
CA PRO A 65 21.30 8.85 -34.74
C PRO A 65 21.07 7.76 -33.68
N ALA A 66 22.05 7.54 -32.81
CA ALA A 66 21.85 6.72 -31.62
C ALA A 66 20.63 7.27 -30.85
N LYS A 67 19.65 6.41 -30.60
CA LYS A 67 18.52 6.67 -29.69
C LYS A 67 19.12 7.26 -28.40
N PRO A 68 18.62 8.40 -27.87
CA PRO A 68 19.13 8.91 -26.62
C PRO A 68 19.02 7.79 -25.59
N LEU A 69 20.17 7.35 -25.07
CA LEU A 69 20.26 6.44 -23.96
C LEU A 69 19.60 7.17 -22.79
N ASN A 70 18.36 6.81 -22.51
CA ASN A 70 17.84 6.99 -21.17
C ASN A 70 18.72 6.11 -20.29
N GLU A 71 19.73 6.69 -19.65
CA GLU A 71 20.51 6.09 -18.54
C GLU A 71 19.63 5.97 -17.28
N ALA A 72 18.41 5.48 -17.46
CA ALA A 72 17.49 4.96 -16.45
C ALA A 72 16.93 3.59 -16.88
N GLU A 73 17.52 2.96 -17.90
CA GLU A 73 17.25 1.59 -18.33
C GLU A 73 18.42 0.69 -17.91
N GLU A 74 18.67 0.56 -16.60
CA GLU A 74 19.46 -0.57 -16.10
C GLU A 74 18.67 -1.29 -15.00
N ILE A 75 18.39 -2.57 -15.29
CA ILE A 75 17.68 -3.60 -14.51
C ILE A 75 16.15 -3.48 -14.48
N HIS A 76 15.48 -3.53 -15.63
CA HIS A 76 14.12 -4.05 -15.67
C HIS A 76 14.21 -5.48 -16.20
N GLN A 77 14.30 -6.46 -15.30
CA GLN A 77 13.93 -7.83 -15.65
C GLN A 77 12.50 -7.78 -16.23
N ASN A 78 12.19 -8.66 -17.18
CA ASN A 78 10.93 -8.66 -17.94
C ASN A 78 9.70 -9.06 -17.06
N ALA A 79 9.50 -8.37 -15.94
CA ALA A 79 8.39 -8.52 -15.04
C ALA A 79 7.22 -7.68 -15.58
N VAL A 80 6.21 -8.36 -16.10
CA VAL A 80 4.97 -7.71 -16.52
C VAL A 80 3.96 -7.88 -15.39
N VAL A 81 3.42 -6.77 -14.90
CA VAL A 81 2.32 -6.78 -13.92
C VAL A 81 1.15 -7.57 -14.51
N ALA A 82 0.73 -8.60 -13.80
CA ALA A 82 -0.30 -9.51 -14.26
C ALA A 82 -1.69 -8.98 -13.91
N ASP A 83 -2.60 -8.98 -14.88
CA ASP A 83 -4.03 -8.73 -14.62
C ASP A 83 -4.69 -10.00 -14.09
N ILE A 84 -4.57 -10.23 -12.78
CA ILE A 84 -5.22 -11.35 -12.08
C ILE A 84 -6.59 -10.97 -11.54
N THR A 85 -7.50 -11.94 -11.38
CA THR A 85 -8.78 -11.74 -10.69
C THR A 85 -8.59 -11.60 -9.18
N GLU A 86 -9.61 -11.10 -8.46
CA GLU A 86 -9.56 -10.99 -7.00
C GLU A 86 -9.38 -12.37 -6.33
N GLN A 87 -10.06 -13.39 -6.85
CA GLN A 87 -9.93 -14.76 -6.34
C GLN A 87 -8.51 -15.31 -6.52
N GLU A 88 -7.94 -15.17 -7.72
CA GLU A 88 -6.55 -15.61 -7.99
C GLU A 88 -5.55 -14.85 -7.11
N TYR A 89 -5.76 -13.55 -6.89
CA TYR A 89 -4.96 -12.77 -5.94
C TYR A 89 -5.03 -13.37 -4.52
N HIS A 90 -6.23 -13.74 -4.07
CA HIS A 90 -6.38 -14.32 -2.74
C HIS A 90 -5.59 -15.61 -2.62
N ASP A 91 -5.79 -16.54 -3.56
CA ASP A 91 -5.14 -17.84 -3.58
C ASP A 91 -3.61 -17.69 -3.60
N LEU A 92 -3.07 -16.87 -4.51
CA LEU A 92 -1.62 -16.62 -4.63
C LEU A 92 -1.02 -15.93 -3.39
N ALA A 93 -1.71 -14.92 -2.86
CA ALA A 93 -1.21 -14.17 -1.71
C ALA A 93 -1.33 -14.96 -0.41
N ASP A 94 -2.37 -15.78 -0.25
CA ASP A 94 -2.50 -16.70 0.90
C ASP A 94 -1.42 -17.78 0.83
N GLU A 95 -1.25 -18.45 -0.32
CA GLU A 95 -0.19 -19.45 -0.51
C GLU A 95 1.20 -18.88 -0.20
N TYR A 96 1.51 -17.71 -0.75
CA TYR A 96 2.79 -17.06 -0.50
C TYR A 96 2.99 -16.71 0.98
N LEU A 97 1.98 -16.09 1.62
CA LEU A 97 2.11 -15.69 3.02
C LEU A 97 2.13 -16.89 3.97
N ASP A 98 1.41 -17.96 3.68
CA ASP A 98 1.44 -19.19 4.49
C ASP A 98 2.85 -19.82 4.44
N ASN A 99 3.49 -19.84 3.26
CA ASN A 99 4.89 -20.27 3.12
C ASN A 99 5.85 -19.38 3.92
N VAL A 100 5.67 -18.06 3.84
CA VAL A 100 6.45 -17.08 4.60
C VAL A 100 6.29 -17.35 6.11
N VAL A 101 5.05 -17.46 6.59
CA VAL A 101 4.73 -17.74 7.99
C VAL A 101 5.39 -19.04 8.44
N GLY A 102 5.26 -20.13 7.69
CA GLY A 102 5.88 -21.40 8.03
C GLY A 102 7.40 -21.30 8.19
N LYS A 103 8.09 -20.56 7.31
CA LYS A 103 9.54 -20.30 7.43
C LYS A 103 9.90 -19.47 8.64
N PHE A 104 9.10 -18.47 8.98
CA PHE A 104 9.35 -17.62 10.14
C PHE A 104 9.01 -18.33 11.47
N GLU A 105 7.99 -19.18 11.51
CA GLU A 105 7.68 -20.04 12.65
C GLU A 105 8.82 -21.05 12.91
N GLU A 106 9.36 -21.69 11.85
CA GLU A 106 10.54 -22.57 11.96
C GLU A 106 11.77 -21.83 12.52
N LEU A 107 11.93 -20.54 12.20
CA LEU A 107 13.01 -19.71 12.73
C LEU A 107 12.77 -19.28 14.17
N GLN A 108 11.51 -19.01 14.54
CA GLN A 108 11.10 -18.71 15.92
C GLN A 108 11.36 -19.90 16.85
N ASP A 109 11.16 -21.13 16.39
CA ASP A 109 11.50 -22.34 17.14
C ASP A 109 13.02 -22.49 17.39
N GLN A 110 13.84 -21.98 16.45
CA GLN A 110 15.30 -22.00 16.57
C GLN A 110 15.85 -20.82 17.39
N ARG A 111 15.11 -19.70 17.42
CA ARG A 111 15.52 -18.47 18.06
C ARG A 111 14.36 -17.82 18.81
N GLU A 112 14.45 -17.86 20.13
CA GLU A 112 13.42 -17.29 21.03
C GLU A 112 13.31 -15.74 20.98
N ASP A 113 14.20 -15.06 20.26
CA ASP A 113 14.24 -13.60 20.15
C ASP A 113 13.39 -13.04 19.00
N ILE A 114 12.91 -13.91 18.09
CA ILE A 114 12.01 -13.57 17.00
C ILE A 114 10.58 -13.91 17.41
N ASP A 115 9.64 -12.99 17.14
CA ASP A 115 8.21 -13.20 17.39
C ASP A 115 7.41 -12.94 16.11
N VAL A 116 6.57 -13.90 15.73
CA VAL A 116 5.82 -13.92 14.48
C VAL A 116 4.34 -14.06 14.80
N ASP A 117 3.53 -13.10 14.33
CA ASP A 117 2.07 -13.12 14.50
C ASP A 117 1.39 -12.90 13.15
N PHE A 118 0.56 -13.86 12.73
CA PHE A 118 -0.23 -13.75 11.52
C PHE A 118 -1.72 -13.71 11.85
N SER A 119 -2.38 -12.60 11.51
CA SER A 119 -3.79 -12.40 11.82
C SER A 119 -4.49 -11.54 10.77
N ALA A 120 -5.64 -12.04 10.28
CA ALA A 120 -6.53 -11.33 9.35
C ALA A 120 -5.81 -10.75 8.09
N GLY A 121 -4.84 -11.49 7.54
CA GLY A 121 -4.06 -11.06 6.37
C GLY A 121 -2.98 -10.03 6.68
N VAL A 122 -2.64 -9.84 7.96
CA VAL A 122 -1.51 -9.04 8.42
C VAL A 122 -0.52 -9.96 9.12
N LEU A 123 0.72 -9.98 8.63
CA LEU A 123 1.85 -10.67 9.23
C LEU A 123 2.75 -9.64 9.91
N SER A 124 2.95 -9.81 11.21
CA SER A 124 3.84 -9.00 12.05
C SER A 124 5.04 -9.84 12.45
N ILE A 125 6.24 -9.39 12.09
CA ILE A 125 7.50 -10.06 12.46
C ILE A 125 8.32 -9.09 13.31
N SER A 126 8.49 -9.40 14.59
CA SER A 126 9.31 -8.62 15.50
C SER A 126 10.74 -9.15 15.48
N TRP A 127 11.66 -8.36 14.94
CA TRP A 127 13.07 -8.68 14.90
C TRP A 127 13.83 -7.84 15.94
N PRO A 128 14.60 -8.43 16.88
CA PRO A 128 15.11 -7.75 18.06
C PRO A 128 16.06 -6.58 17.72
N ASP A 129 16.92 -6.75 16.71
CA ASP A 129 17.92 -5.74 16.33
C ASP A 129 17.44 -4.77 15.25
N LYS A 130 16.44 -5.16 14.45
CA LYS A 130 16.01 -4.44 13.24
C LYS A 130 14.69 -3.71 13.42
N GLY A 131 13.85 -4.15 14.36
CA GLY A 131 12.51 -3.63 14.59
C GLY A 131 11.42 -4.55 14.04
N THR A 132 10.19 -4.04 13.99
CA THR A 132 9.02 -4.81 13.56
C THR A 132 8.72 -4.58 12.08
N TYR A 133 8.59 -5.68 11.36
CA TYR A 133 8.15 -5.73 9.97
C TYR A 133 6.65 -6.02 9.95
N ILE A 134 5.92 -5.30 9.11
CA ILE A 134 4.49 -5.52 8.93
C ILE A 134 4.23 -5.79 7.46
N ILE A 135 3.72 -6.97 7.14
CA ILE A 135 3.26 -7.36 5.81
C ILE A 135 1.73 -7.42 5.84
N ASN A 136 1.06 -6.81 4.88
CA ASN A 136 -0.39 -6.70 4.87
C ASN A 136 -0.95 -6.97 3.47
N LYS A 137 -1.92 -7.87 3.39
CA LYS A 137 -2.72 -8.09 2.18
C LYS A 137 -3.61 -6.87 1.91
N GLN A 138 -3.60 -6.39 0.67
CA GLN A 138 -4.51 -5.34 0.20
C GLN A 138 -5.37 -5.86 -0.95
N PRO A 139 -6.43 -6.65 -0.67
CA PRO A 139 -7.32 -7.20 -1.69
C PRO A 139 -7.88 -6.18 -2.69
N PRO A 140 -8.31 -4.96 -2.29
CA PRO A 140 -8.85 -3.99 -3.24
C PRO A 140 -7.85 -3.56 -4.34
N ASN A 141 -6.56 -3.62 -4.04
CA ASN A 141 -5.49 -3.26 -4.97
C ASN A 141 -4.79 -4.49 -5.57
N LYS A 142 -5.10 -5.70 -5.09
CA LYS A 142 -4.39 -6.95 -5.42
C LYS A 142 -2.88 -6.84 -5.16
N GLN A 143 -2.53 -6.23 -4.02
CA GLN A 143 -1.15 -5.94 -3.64
C GLN A 143 -0.83 -6.50 -2.26
N ILE A 144 0.45 -6.77 -2.04
CA ILE A 144 1.01 -6.99 -0.71
C ILE A 144 1.79 -5.74 -0.30
N TRP A 145 1.50 -5.20 0.87
CA TRP A 145 2.21 -4.04 1.40
C TRP A 145 3.19 -4.48 2.47
N LEU A 146 4.41 -3.95 2.43
CA LEU A 146 5.45 -4.16 3.43
C LEU A 146 5.75 -2.84 4.11
N SER A 147 5.87 -2.86 5.43
CA SER A 147 6.48 -1.82 6.23
C SER A 147 7.74 -2.39 6.86
N SER A 148 8.89 -2.11 6.26
CA SER A 148 10.20 -2.44 6.84
C SER A 148 10.73 -1.25 7.66
N PRO A 149 11.34 -1.49 8.83
CA PRO A 149 12.07 -0.45 9.56
C PRO A 149 13.35 0.02 8.86
N ILE A 150 13.86 -0.76 7.89
CA ILE A 150 15.10 -0.47 7.15
C ILE A 150 14.78 0.22 5.82
N SER A 151 13.98 -0.43 4.96
CA SER A 151 13.66 0.07 3.62
C SER A 151 12.38 0.91 3.55
N GLY A 152 11.60 0.96 4.63
CA GLY A 152 10.36 1.74 4.70
C GLY A 152 9.17 1.04 4.04
N PRO A 153 8.15 1.82 3.61
CA PRO A 153 6.94 1.27 3.01
C PRO A 153 7.17 0.87 1.54
N LYS A 154 6.90 -0.39 1.21
CA LYS A 154 6.91 -0.93 -0.16
C LYS A 154 5.56 -1.57 -0.51
N ARG A 155 5.27 -1.66 -1.81
CA ARG A 155 4.04 -2.25 -2.34
C ARG A 155 4.42 -3.20 -3.47
N TYR A 156 3.96 -4.43 -3.40
CA TYR A 156 4.30 -5.46 -4.36
C TYR A 156 3.07 -5.82 -5.17
N ASP A 157 3.27 -5.91 -6.47
CA ASP A 157 2.30 -6.33 -7.46
C ASP A 157 2.70 -7.72 -7.97
N TRP A 158 1.71 -8.58 -8.22
CA TRP A 158 1.98 -9.88 -8.82
C TRP A 158 2.43 -9.69 -10.27
N CYS A 159 3.65 -10.11 -10.57
CA CYS A 159 4.25 -9.97 -11.89
C CYS A 159 4.61 -11.34 -12.43
N LEU A 160 4.34 -11.57 -13.72
CA LEU A 160 4.82 -12.76 -14.41
C LEU A 160 6.25 -12.49 -14.88
N VAL A 161 7.18 -13.29 -14.38
CA VAL A 161 8.58 -13.28 -14.80
C VAL A 161 8.74 -14.40 -15.83
N GLY A 162 8.82 -14.02 -17.11
CA GLY A 162 9.06 -14.97 -18.20
C GLY A 162 10.52 -14.96 -18.62
N GLU A 163 11.20 -16.11 -18.55
CA GLU A 163 12.56 -16.27 -19.09
C GLU A 163 12.52 -16.42 -20.62
N GLY A 164 12.28 -15.32 -21.31
CA GLY A 164 12.59 -15.19 -22.72
C GLY A 164 11.82 -16.12 -23.66
N GLN A 165 12.17 -16.01 -24.93
CA GLN A 165 11.37 -16.39 -26.09
C GLN A 165 11.19 -17.92 -26.32
N ASN A 166 11.57 -18.77 -25.34
CA ASN A 166 11.68 -20.23 -25.50
C ASN A 166 10.84 -21.07 -24.51
N GLU A 167 10.20 -20.48 -23.51
CA GLU A 167 9.33 -21.23 -22.60
C GLU A 167 7.92 -21.37 -23.18
N LYS A 168 7.38 -22.59 -23.14
CA LYS A 168 6.01 -22.89 -23.57
C LYS A 168 5.04 -22.05 -22.73
N GLU A 169 4.03 -21.48 -23.38
CA GLU A 169 2.88 -20.85 -22.73
C GLU A 169 2.32 -21.80 -21.66
N GLY A 170 2.58 -21.51 -20.38
CA GLY A 170 2.15 -22.35 -19.25
C GLY A 170 3.15 -22.48 -18.09
N THR A 171 4.41 -22.07 -18.23
CA THR A 171 5.43 -22.11 -17.14
C THR A 171 5.91 -20.71 -16.75
N ALA A 172 5.07 -19.69 -16.89
CA ALA A 172 5.44 -18.36 -16.39
C ALA A 172 5.40 -18.39 -14.86
N VAL A 173 6.57 -18.26 -14.23
CA VAL A 173 6.69 -18.15 -12.77
C VAL A 173 6.27 -16.73 -12.39
N GLY A 174 5.35 -16.60 -11.45
CA GLY A 174 4.95 -15.31 -10.92
C GLY A 174 5.70 -14.99 -9.62
N ASP A 175 6.00 -13.72 -9.43
CA ASP A 175 6.66 -13.22 -8.23
C ASP A 175 6.06 -11.87 -7.79
N TRP A 176 6.17 -11.56 -6.50
CA TRP A 176 5.75 -10.30 -5.90
C TRP A 176 6.84 -9.25 -6.07
N ILE A 177 6.65 -8.35 -7.03
CA ILE A 177 7.68 -7.38 -7.44
C ILE A 177 7.23 -5.96 -7.13
N TYR A 178 8.16 -5.16 -6.57
CA TYR A 178 7.93 -3.73 -6.40
C TYR A 178 8.28 -2.98 -7.69
N VAL A 179 7.26 -2.49 -8.39
CA VAL A 179 7.37 -1.85 -9.71
C VAL A 179 8.32 -0.64 -9.75
N ARG A 180 8.60 -0.01 -8.59
CA ARG A 180 9.44 1.20 -8.54
C ARG A 180 10.93 0.90 -8.61
N ASP A 181 11.39 -0.11 -7.90
CA ASP A 181 12.81 -0.47 -7.80
C ASP A 181 13.13 -1.84 -8.42
N GLY A 182 12.11 -2.59 -8.83
CA GLY A 182 12.24 -3.94 -9.41
C GLY A 182 12.58 -5.02 -8.38
N SER A 183 12.65 -4.70 -7.09
CA SER A 183 12.98 -5.67 -6.05
C SER A 183 11.82 -6.65 -5.81
N SER A 184 12.14 -7.94 -5.66
CA SER A 184 11.16 -8.93 -5.22
C SER A 184 11.00 -8.91 -3.70
N LEU A 185 9.83 -9.32 -3.23
CA LEU A 185 9.57 -9.46 -1.80
C LEU A 185 10.51 -10.50 -1.17
N ASN A 186 10.79 -11.59 -1.89
CA ASN A 186 11.79 -12.60 -1.52
C ASN A 186 13.18 -12.00 -1.33
N GLN A 187 13.64 -11.17 -2.28
CA GLN A 187 14.93 -10.51 -2.19
C GLN A 187 15.04 -9.66 -0.93
N VAL A 188 13.96 -8.95 -0.56
CA VAL A 188 13.95 -8.14 0.67
C VAL A 188 14.07 -9.01 1.92
N PHE A 189 13.40 -10.16 1.98
CA PHE A 189 13.56 -11.09 3.10
C PHE A 189 14.97 -11.70 3.16
N SER A 190 15.56 -12.06 2.03
CA SER A 190 16.91 -12.61 1.97
C SER A 190 17.97 -11.56 2.34
N GLU A 191 17.85 -10.32 1.87
CA GLU A 191 18.80 -9.24 2.19
C GLU A 191 18.63 -8.69 3.60
N GLU A 192 17.39 -8.42 4.02
CA GLU A 192 17.11 -7.75 5.29
C GLU A 192 17.03 -8.73 6.45
N LEU A 193 16.57 -9.98 6.26
CA LEU A 193 16.40 -10.95 7.34
C LEU A 193 17.34 -12.15 7.22
N GLY A 194 17.95 -12.37 6.05
CA GLY A 194 18.79 -13.55 5.80
C GLY A 194 17.97 -14.83 5.66
N VAL A 195 16.70 -14.71 5.28
CA VAL A 195 15.75 -15.83 5.18
C VAL A 195 15.40 -16.03 3.72
N ASP A 196 15.68 -17.22 3.23
CA ASP A 196 15.39 -17.61 1.86
C ASP A 196 14.00 -18.23 1.77
N ILE A 197 13.10 -17.56 1.03
CA ILE A 197 11.70 -17.98 0.82
C ILE A 197 11.57 -18.45 -0.61
N ASP A 198 12.41 -19.41 -1.00
CA ASP A 198 12.21 -20.12 -2.25
C ASP A 198 10.97 -21.00 -2.09
N VAL A 199 9.96 -20.72 -2.91
CA VAL A 199 8.83 -21.63 -3.10
C VAL A 199 9.42 -22.85 -3.80
N PRO A 200 9.41 -24.06 -3.20
CA PRO A 200 9.85 -25.24 -3.92
C PRO A 200 8.87 -25.45 -5.06
N SER A 201 9.28 -25.08 -6.28
CA SER A 201 8.65 -25.52 -7.50
C SER A 201 8.75 -27.04 -7.52
N GLU A 202 7.66 -27.71 -7.10
CA GLU A 202 7.57 -29.16 -7.02
C GLU A 202 7.97 -29.78 -8.37
N GLU A 203 8.92 -30.71 -8.32
CA GLU A 203 9.40 -31.56 -9.41
C GLU A 203 8.39 -32.64 -9.80
#